data_AF-G0URZ6-F1
#
_entry.id   AF-G0URZ6-F1
#
_cell.length_a   1.000
_cell.length_b   1.000
_cell.length_c   1.000
_cell.angle_alpha   90.00
_cell.angle_beta   90.00
_cell.angle_gamma   90.00
#
_symmetry.space_group_name_H-M   'P 1'
#
loop_
_entity.id
_entity.type
_entity.pdbx_description
1 polymer ?
#
loop_
_entity_poly.entity_id
_entity_poly.type
_entity_poly.pdbx_seq_one_letter_code
_entity_poly.pdbx_strand_id
1 'polypeptide(L)'
;MMRKVVVFVDVKGDELCSVIQQQVAKSVAEAEIVFLEGSFACTLNRRGRRMADSVGTFACFITEKTLDHADVVYAVYYMRLPVLSLTEGRRARVSILETPSSLGVADGGSTIEGRAEAIRRFFAFEPTKSAVIVFEGGDGVGKATQTAYMVKRLGSEGHRVGTIDFPSDIHRYGDLIREILSGKKGGIRDLDPKLFSLLYSLNRFDCLNELRYWMKRGTKVVLDRYYTANYGHQASKLSEDERVDFIRHLELVEVGWFQLPPSDAVIYLDLPPPVALTAMKGDNKREALDIHETANVSYKEDVRRTYMWCCRNMPGWFHVGCCTDEGVRHSREETHELAYGKIKHCISKA
;
A
#
# COMPACT_ATOMS: atom_id res chain seq x y z
N MET A 1 -4.58 13.21 -14.90
CA MET A 1 -4.09 13.00 -16.28
C MET A 1 -2.57 13.01 -16.26
N MET A 2 -1.90 11.94 -16.72
CA MET A 2 -0.44 11.93 -16.85
C MET A 2 -0.04 12.95 -17.92
N ARG A 3 0.89 13.85 -17.58
CA ARG A 3 1.35 14.91 -18.49
C ARG A 3 2.64 14.53 -19.20
N LYS A 4 3.53 13.83 -18.48
CA LYS A 4 4.84 13.43 -18.97
C LYS A 4 5.17 11.98 -18.61
N VAL A 5 5.78 11.24 -19.53
CA VAL A 5 6.38 9.92 -19.28
C VAL A 5 7.89 10.00 -19.51
N VAL A 6 8.67 9.45 -18.58
CA VAL A 6 10.12 9.31 -18.70
C VAL A 6 10.47 7.84 -18.57
N VAL A 7 11.05 7.26 -19.62
CA VAL A 7 11.43 5.84 -19.63
C VAL A 7 12.93 5.72 -19.73
N PHE A 8 13.53 5.11 -18.72
CA PHE A 8 14.92 4.69 -18.77
C PHE A 8 14.98 3.28 -19.35
N VAL A 9 15.81 3.07 -20.36
CA VAL A 9 15.86 1.83 -21.13
C VAL A 9 17.26 1.23 -21.09
N ASP A 10 17.32 -0.01 -20.63
CA ASP A 10 18.51 -0.85 -20.55
C ASP A 10 18.19 -2.24 -21.14
N VAL A 11 17.82 -2.21 -22.41
CA VAL A 11 17.37 -3.38 -23.19
C VAL A 11 18.24 -3.48 -24.43
N LYS A 12 18.66 -4.71 -24.77
CA LYS A 12 19.39 -4.99 -26.01
C LYS A 12 18.41 -5.37 -27.12
N GLY A 13 18.71 -4.94 -28.35
CA GLY A 13 17.96 -5.32 -29.55
C GLY A 13 16.97 -4.26 -30.03
N ASP A 14 17.07 -3.94 -31.33
CA ASP A 14 16.33 -2.84 -31.96
C ASP A 14 14.80 -3.07 -31.95
N GLU A 15 14.38 -4.33 -32.00
CA GLU A 15 12.96 -4.70 -32.00
C GLU A 15 12.26 -4.30 -30.70
N LEU A 16 12.82 -4.66 -29.55
CA LEU A 16 12.26 -4.30 -28.24
C LEU A 16 12.32 -2.79 -28.01
N CYS A 17 13.40 -2.13 -28.43
CA CYS A 17 13.51 -0.67 -28.39
C CYS A 17 12.39 0.00 -29.22
N SER A 18 12.08 -0.53 -30.41
CA SER A 18 10.97 -0.06 -31.24
C SER A 18 9.62 -0.25 -30.55
N VAL A 19 9.38 -1.40 -29.90
CA VAL A 19 8.15 -1.64 -29.13
C VAL A 19 8.00 -0.64 -27.98
N ILE A 20 9.07 -0.37 -27.23
CA ILE A 20 9.08 0.64 -26.17
C ILE A 20 8.72 2.01 -26.73
N GLN A 21 9.39 2.45 -27.81
CA GLN A 21 9.12 3.73 -28.46
C GLN A 21 7.65 3.86 -28.88
N GLN A 22 7.08 2.81 -29.49
CA GLN A 22 5.68 2.79 -29.90
C GLN A 22 4.72 2.89 -28.70
N GLN A 23 4.96 2.17 -27.60
CA GLN A 23 4.08 2.22 -26.43
C GLN A 23 4.16 3.58 -25.72
N VAL A 24 5.36 4.13 -25.61
CA VAL A 24 5.58 5.45 -25.00
C VAL A 24 4.86 6.53 -25.81
N ALA A 25 4.94 6.49 -27.14
CA ALA A 25 4.24 7.43 -28.03
C ALA A 25 2.71 7.33 -27.93
N LYS A 26 2.16 6.16 -27.60
CA LYS A 26 0.72 5.95 -27.39
C LYS A 26 0.23 6.41 -26.01
N SER A 27 1.12 6.52 -25.03
CA SER A 27 0.74 6.65 -23.62
C SER A 27 0.43 8.09 -23.17
N VAL A 28 1.09 9.11 -23.73
CA VAL A 28 0.96 10.52 -23.27
C VAL A 28 1.37 11.54 -24.34
N ALA A 29 1.05 12.82 -24.11
CA ALA A 29 1.41 13.95 -24.97
C ALA A 29 2.92 14.32 -24.92
N GLU A 30 3.57 14.22 -23.76
CA GLU A 30 5.01 14.46 -23.62
C GLU A 30 5.74 13.20 -23.17
N ALA A 31 6.68 12.73 -23.97
CA ALA A 31 7.44 11.53 -23.70
C ALA A 31 8.95 11.76 -23.86
N GLU A 32 9.71 11.16 -22.96
CA GLU A 32 11.17 11.17 -22.98
C GLU A 32 11.69 9.75 -22.79
N ILE A 33 12.51 9.29 -23.73
CA ILE A 33 13.15 7.97 -23.68
C ILE A 33 14.65 8.18 -23.50
N VAL A 34 15.21 7.51 -22.50
CA VAL A 34 16.60 7.62 -22.09
C VAL A 34 17.25 6.24 -22.18
N PHE A 35 17.96 5.99 -23.27
CA PHE A 35 18.78 4.80 -23.41
C PHE A 35 20.04 4.94 -22.54
N LEU A 36 20.34 3.91 -21.75
CA LEU A 36 21.50 3.93 -20.84
C LEU A 36 22.79 3.58 -21.60
N GLU A 37 23.80 4.45 -21.52
CA GLU A 37 25.17 4.20 -22.00
C GLU A 37 26.12 3.79 -20.85
N GLY A 38 25.58 3.22 -19.77
CA GLY A 38 26.33 2.89 -18.56
C GLY A 38 25.41 2.54 -17.39
N SER A 39 25.86 2.75 -16.15
CA SER A 39 25.02 2.47 -14.98
C SER A 39 23.84 3.44 -14.86
N PHE A 40 22.75 2.93 -14.32
CA PHE A 40 21.52 3.69 -14.12
C PHE A 40 21.74 4.87 -13.16
N ALA A 41 22.47 4.64 -12.07
CA ALA A 41 22.80 5.67 -11.09
C ALA A 41 23.64 6.82 -11.69
N CYS A 42 24.60 6.52 -12.56
CA CYS A 42 25.41 7.55 -13.23
C CYS A 42 24.55 8.42 -14.16
N THR A 43 23.64 7.79 -14.91
CA THR A 43 22.73 8.49 -15.82
C THR A 43 21.79 9.43 -15.08
N LEU A 44 21.22 8.98 -13.95
CA LEU A 44 20.40 9.82 -13.08
C LEU A 44 21.16 11.01 -12.49
N ASN A 45 22.39 10.78 -12.01
CA ASN A 45 23.21 11.85 -11.43
C ASN A 45 23.52 12.95 -12.46
N ARG A 46 23.77 12.60 -13.73
CA ARG A 46 24.01 13.58 -14.81
C ARG A 46 22.78 14.41 -15.16
N ARG A 47 21.58 13.80 -15.07
CA ARG A 47 20.31 14.42 -15.48
C ARG A 47 19.59 15.17 -14.36
N GLY A 48 20.01 14.96 -13.11
CA GLY A 48 19.41 15.58 -11.92
C GLY A 48 18.15 14.83 -11.45
N ARG A 49 18.08 14.54 -10.14
CA ARG A 49 17.00 13.73 -9.52
C ARG A 49 15.58 14.29 -9.71
N ARG A 50 15.43 15.58 -10.02
CA ARG A 50 14.13 16.28 -10.12
C ARG A 50 13.19 15.75 -11.21
N MET A 51 13.67 14.93 -12.15
CA MET A 51 12.83 14.37 -13.22
C MET A 51 11.73 13.41 -12.70
N ALA A 52 11.99 12.68 -11.62
CA ALA A 52 11.06 11.66 -11.09
C ALA A 52 9.98 12.23 -10.15
N ASP A 53 10.23 13.40 -9.55
CA ASP A 53 9.40 13.95 -8.45
C ASP A 53 8.40 15.02 -8.90
N SER A 54 8.32 15.29 -10.21
CA SER A 54 7.39 16.28 -10.74
C SER A 54 5.96 15.75 -10.78
N VAL A 55 5.03 16.52 -10.22
CA VAL A 55 3.59 16.20 -10.22
C VAL A 55 3.11 15.99 -11.66
N GLY A 56 2.50 14.83 -11.94
CA GLY A 56 2.00 14.48 -13.26
C GLY A 56 3.00 13.75 -14.17
N THR A 57 4.21 13.47 -13.69
CA THR A 57 5.19 12.64 -14.39
C THR A 57 5.07 11.17 -13.99
N PHE A 58 5.23 10.27 -14.95
CA PHE A 58 5.43 8.84 -14.73
C PHE A 58 6.84 8.48 -15.19
N ALA A 59 7.72 8.19 -14.24
CA ALA A 59 9.08 7.73 -14.52
C ALA A 59 9.17 6.21 -14.27
N CYS A 60 9.76 5.47 -15.20
CA CYS A 60 9.95 4.02 -15.05
C CYS A 60 11.29 3.56 -15.64
N PHE A 61 11.72 2.37 -15.24
CA PHE A 61 12.93 1.73 -15.75
C PHE A 61 12.58 0.39 -16.42
N ILE A 62 13.02 0.17 -17.65
CA ILE A 62 12.83 -1.08 -18.38
C ILE A 62 14.20 -1.68 -18.64
N THR A 63 14.38 -2.95 -18.27
CA THR A 63 15.68 -3.62 -18.32
C THR A 63 15.53 -5.12 -18.57
N GLU A 64 16.58 -5.73 -19.09
CA GLU A 64 16.71 -7.20 -19.16
C GLU A 64 17.42 -7.79 -17.94
N LYS A 65 17.76 -6.97 -16.94
CA LYS A 65 18.42 -7.38 -15.70
C LYS A 65 17.39 -7.75 -14.61
N THR A 66 17.78 -8.71 -13.78
CA THR A 66 16.98 -9.18 -12.63
C THR A 66 17.29 -8.41 -11.34
N LEU A 67 16.52 -8.65 -10.29
CA LEU A 67 16.58 -7.91 -9.01
C LEU A 67 17.90 -8.07 -8.23
N ASP A 68 18.74 -9.03 -8.56
CA ASP A 68 20.10 -9.17 -8.04
C ASP A 68 21.08 -8.13 -8.62
N HIS A 69 20.71 -7.44 -9.70
CA HIS A 69 21.55 -6.41 -10.30
C HIS A 69 21.42 -5.05 -9.59
N ALA A 70 22.56 -4.40 -9.34
CA ALA A 70 22.64 -3.14 -8.60
C ALA A 70 21.75 -2.02 -9.18
N ASP A 71 21.70 -1.85 -10.50
CA ASP A 71 20.80 -0.87 -11.15
C ASP A 71 19.32 -1.11 -10.82
N VAL A 72 18.87 -2.37 -10.80
CA VAL A 72 17.49 -2.75 -10.48
C VAL A 72 17.20 -2.49 -9.02
N VAL A 73 18.10 -2.91 -8.12
CA VAL A 73 18.02 -2.62 -6.68
C VAL A 73 17.94 -1.12 -6.44
N TYR A 74 18.78 -0.33 -7.12
CA TYR A 74 18.82 1.12 -6.97
C TYR A 74 17.51 1.77 -7.46
N ALA A 75 17.03 1.39 -8.64
CA ALA A 75 15.77 1.89 -9.19
C ALA A 75 14.57 1.59 -8.28
N VAL A 76 14.48 0.35 -7.80
CA VAL A 76 13.38 -0.12 -6.94
C VAL A 76 13.48 0.47 -5.53
N TYR A 77 14.58 0.27 -4.82
CA TYR A 77 14.62 0.55 -3.37
C TYR A 77 15.04 1.98 -3.05
N TYR A 78 15.92 2.56 -3.86
CA TYR A 78 16.42 3.91 -3.59
C TYR A 78 15.55 4.97 -4.26
N MET A 79 15.31 4.79 -5.56
CA MET A 79 14.54 5.75 -6.37
C MET A 79 13.02 5.52 -6.30
N ARG A 80 12.56 4.34 -5.84
CA ARG A 80 11.13 3.98 -5.80
C ARG A 80 10.46 4.12 -7.17
N LEU A 81 11.16 3.71 -8.23
CA LEU A 81 10.67 3.74 -9.60
C LEU A 81 10.02 2.40 -9.97
N PRO A 82 8.86 2.40 -10.63
CA PRO A 82 8.34 1.23 -11.32
C PRO A 82 9.37 0.68 -12.30
N VAL A 83 9.69 -0.60 -12.17
CA VAL A 83 10.66 -1.32 -13.00
C VAL A 83 9.97 -2.46 -13.73
N LEU A 84 10.19 -2.57 -15.03
CA LEU A 84 9.90 -3.77 -15.82
C LEU A 84 11.20 -4.53 -16.08
N SER A 85 11.35 -5.70 -15.46
CA SER A 85 12.38 -6.67 -15.82
C SER A 85 11.83 -7.60 -16.89
N LEU A 86 12.37 -7.54 -18.12
CA LEU A 86 11.96 -8.40 -19.24
C LEU A 86 12.44 -9.85 -19.10
N THR A 87 13.28 -10.12 -18.11
CA THR A 87 13.73 -11.44 -17.72
C THR A 87 13.12 -11.84 -16.39
N GLU A 88 12.82 -13.12 -16.25
CA GLU A 88 12.38 -13.66 -14.96
C GLU A 88 13.57 -13.80 -14.01
N GLY A 89 13.34 -13.42 -12.76
CA GLY A 89 14.32 -13.51 -11.68
C GLY A 89 13.74 -14.17 -10.45
N ARG A 90 14.52 -14.18 -9.36
CA ARG A 90 13.98 -14.61 -8.06
C ARG A 90 12.83 -13.70 -7.66
N ARG A 91 11.72 -14.32 -7.27
CA ARG A 91 10.55 -13.62 -6.76
C ARG A 91 10.90 -12.99 -5.42
N ALA A 92 11.13 -11.68 -5.39
CA ALA A 92 11.16 -10.92 -4.16
C ALA A 92 9.79 -10.26 -3.94
N ARG A 93 9.49 -9.92 -2.68
CA ARG A 93 8.33 -9.11 -2.33
C ARG A 93 8.60 -7.64 -2.67
N VAL A 94 8.69 -7.35 -3.95
CA VAL A 94 8.79 -5.99 -4.48
C VAL A 94 7.65 -5.80 -5.47
N SER A 95 6.76 -4.89 -5.09
CA SER A 95 5.50 -4.54 -5.74
C SER A 95 5.63 -3.60 -6.93
N ILE A 96 6.68 -2.78 -6.97
CA ILE A 96 7.00 -1.90 -8.11
C ILE A 96 7.94 -2.55 -9.13
N LEU A 97 8.29 -3.83 -8.94
CA LEU A 97 9.00 -4.63 -9.93
C LEU A 97 8.00 -5.55 -10.64
N GLU A 98 7.79 -5.29 -11.92
CA GLU A 98 6.99 -6.14 -12.80
C GLU A 98 7.92 -7.04 -13.62
N THR A 99 7.47 -8.27 -13.83
CA THR A 99 8.01 -9.25 -14.78
C THR A 99 6.92 -9.71 -15.75
N PRO A 100 7.27 -10.34 -16.90
CA PRO A 100 6.29 -10.93 -17.81
C PRO A 100 5.25 -11.80 -17.08
N SER A 101 5.69 -12.67 -16.16
CA SER A 101 4.79 -13.53 -15.37
C SER A 101 3.85 -12.73 -14.47
N SER A 102 4.34 -11.67 -13.82
CA SER A 102 3.48 -10.79 -12.98
C SER A 102 2.44 -10.03 -13.81
N LEU A 103 2.75 -9.78 -15.08
CA LEU A 103 1.84 -9.18 -16.06
C LEU A 103 0.96 -10.22 -16.76
N GLY A 104 1.06 -11.50 -16.39
CA GLY A 104 0.26 -12.59 -16.95
C GLY A 104 0.65 -13.00 -18.38
N VAL A 105 1.89 -12.76 -18.79
CA VAL A 105 2.42 -13.20 -20.08
C VAL A 105 2.70 -14.71 -20.00
N ALA A 106 2.08 -15.49 -20.90
CA ALA A 106 2.00 -16.94 -20.79
C ALA A 106 3.36 -17.66 -20.87
N ASP A 107 4.30 -17.13 -21.65
CA ASP A 107 5.62 -17.73 -21.88
C ASP A 107 6.70 -17.21 -20.92
N GLY A 108 6.33 -16.39 -19.94
CA GLY A 108 7.27 -15.75 -19.01
C GLY A 108 8.29 -14.83 -19.67
N GLY A 109 8.03 -14.32 -20.88
CA GLY A 109 8.97 -13.48 -21.63
C GLY A 109 10.20 -14.25 -22.16
N SER A 110 10.05 -15.56 -22.35
CA SER A 110 11.09 -16.40 -22.96
C SER A 110 11.32 -16.08 -24.44
N THR A 111 10.29 -15.58 -25.14
CA THR A 111 10.38 -15.14 -26.54
C THR A 111 10.44 -13.61 -26.66
N ILE A 112 10.89 -13.12 -27.83
CA ILE A 112 10.86 -11.67 -28.14
C ILE A 112 9.42 -11.16 -28.12
N GLU A 113 8.47 -11.91 -28.68
CA GLU A 113 7.05 -11.53 -28.66
C GLU A 113 6.49 -11.53 -27.22
N GLY A 114 6.88 -12.48 -26.38
CA GLY A 114 6.52 -12.48 -24.96
C GLY A 114 7.03 -11.24 -24.22
N ARG A 115 8.28 -10.82 -24.48
CA ARG A 115 8.84 -9.58 -23.92
C ARG A 115 8.15 -8.33 -24.48
N ALA A 116 7.84 -8.32 -25.77
CA ALA A 116 7.07 -7.25 -26.40
C ALA A 116 5.68 -7.12 -25.76
N GLU A 117 5.01 -8.24 -25.52
CA GLU A 117 3.72 -8.29 -24.82
C GLU A 117 3.84 -7.80 -23.36
N ALA A 118 4.92 -8.14 -22.65
CA ALA A 118 5.18 -7.60 -21.32
C ALA A 118 5.30 -6.07 -21.35
N ILE A 119 6.00 -5.50 -22.34
CA ILE A 119 6.09 -4.04 -22.53
C ILE A 119 4.70 -3.45 -22.78
N ARG A 120 3.90 -4.04 -23.67
CA ARG A 120 2.52 -3.58 -23.94
C ARG A 120 1.68 -3.59 -22.66
N ARG A 121 1.71 -4.68 -21.89
CA ARG A 121 0.97 -4.79 -20.63
C ARG A 121 1.48 -3.91 -19.52
N PHE A 122 2.76 -3.54 -19.54
CA PHE A 122 3.33 -2.60 -18.57
C PHE A 122 2.81 -1.18 -18.80
N PHE A 123 2.65 -0.77 -20.06
CA PHE A 123 2.06 0.52 -20.45
C PHE A 123 0.53 0.48 -20.61
N ALA A 124 -0.11 -0.68 -20.44
CA ALA A 124 -1.56 -0.82 -20.43
C ALA A 124 -2.14 -0.24 -19.12
N PHE A 125 -2.17 1.09 -19.03
CA PHE A 125 -2.88 1.82 -18.00
C PHE A 125 -4.37 1.74 -18.31
N GLU A 126 -5.09 0.93 -17.54
CA GLU A 126 -6.53 0.86 -17.66
C GLU A 126 -7.17 2.10 -17.00
N PRO A 127 -8.13 2.76 -17.67
CA PRO A 127 -8.94 3.80 -17.07
C PRO A 127 -10.01 3.25 -16.11
N THR A 128 -9.99 1.95 -15.77
CA THR A 128 -10.81 1.38 -14.69
C THR A 128 -10.45 2.12 -13.40
N LYS A 129 -11.43 2.62 -12.62
CA LYS A 129 -11.03 3.45 -11.47
C LYS A 129 -10.42 2.51 -10.43
N SER A 130 -9.22 2.86 -10.03
CA SER A 130 -8.60 2.28 -8.85
C SER A 130 -9.47 2.56 -7.62
N ALA A 131 -9.31 1.73 -6.59
CA ALA A 131 -9.97 1.93 -5.31
C ALA A 131 -9.01 1.58 -4.18
N VAL A 132 -8.97 2.41 -3.13
CA VAL A 132 -8.22 2.17 -1.90
C VAL A 132 -9.18 1.69 -0.81
N ILE A 133 -9.06 0.41 -0.47
CA ILE A 133 -9.85 -0.28 0.54
C ILE A 133 -8.95 -0.54 1.74
N VAL A 134 -9.33 -0.07 2.91
CA VAL A 134 -8.53 -0.17 4.13
C VAL A 134 -9.27 -1.02 5.16
N PHE A 135 -8.58 -1.95 5.79
CA PHE A 135 -9.07 -2.65 6.97
C PHE A 135 -8.45 -2.05 8.23
N GLU A 136 -9.30 -1.49 9.10
CA GLU A 136 -8.93 -0.98 10.42
C GLU A 136 -9.58 -1.82 11.53
N GLY A 137 -9.04 -1.73 12.74
CA GLY A 137 -9.51 -2.57 13.84
C GLY A 137 -8.54 -2.68 14.99
N GLY A 138 -9.06 -3.10 16.15
CA GLY A 138 -8.24 -3.40 17.33
C GLY A 138 -7.33 -4.61 17.14
N ASP A 139 -6.49 -4.90 18.14
CA ASP A 139 -5.59 -6.06 18.08
C ASP A 139 -6.39 -7.37 18.18
N GLY A 140 -5.94 -8.39 17.45
CA GLY A 140 -6.60 -9.71 17.44
C GLY A 140 -7.92 -9.81 16.67
N VAL A 141 -8.46 -8.73 16.11
CA VAL A 141 -9.73 -8.75 15.35
C VAL A 141 -9.63 -9.48 14.00
N GLY A 142 -8.43 -9.64 13.45
CA GLY A 142 -8.18 -10.42 12.24
C GLY A 142 -8.07 -9.59 10.95
N LYS A 143 -7.57 -8.34 11.03
CA LYS A 143 -7.34 -7.46 9.87
C LYS A 143 -6.56 -8.16 8.75
N ALA A 144 -5.37 -8.69 9.04
CA ALA A 144 -4.54 -9.41 8.07
C ALA A 144 -5.29 -10.57 7.39
N THR A 145 -6.15 -11.28 8.12
CA THR A 145 -6.99 -12.34 7.55
C THR A 145 -8.01 -11.77 6.55
N GLN A 146 -8.69 -10.70 6.93
CA GLN A 146 -9.71 -10.06 6.08
C GLN A 146 -9.10 -9.37 4.86
N THR A 147 -7.94 -8.73 5.02
CA THR A 147 -7.13 -8.18 3.91
C THR A 147 -6.78 -9.29 2.91
N ALA A 148 -6.26 -10.43 3.39
CA ALA A 148 -5.93 -11.57 2.52
C ALA A 148 -7.15 -12.16 1.80
N TYR A 149 -8.30 -12.26 2.46
CA TYR A 149 -9.54 -12.74 1.85
C TYR A 149 -10.03 -11.78 0.77
N MET A 150 -10.00 -10.47 1.03
CA MET A 150 -10.38 -9.45 0.05
C MET A 150 -9.44 -9.45 -1.16
N VAL A 151 -8.13 -9.59 -0.95
CA VAL A 151 -7.16 -9.71 -2.06
C VAL A 151 -7.47 -10.92 -2.94
N LYS A 152 -7.71 -12.09 -2.32
CA LYS A 152 -8.06 -13.32 -3.05
C LYS A 152 -9.36 -13.16 -3.82
N ARG A 153 -10.38 -12.58 -3.18
CA ARG A 153 -11.72 -12.38 -3.76
C ARG A 153 -11.65 -11.48 -4.99
N LEU A 154 -11.09 -10.28 -4.85
CA LEU A 154 -10.96 -9.33 -5.97
C LEU A 154 -10.11 -9.89 -7.11
N GLY A 155 -9.04 -10.63 -6.80
CA GLY A 155 -8.25 -11.33 -7.81
C GLY A 155 -9.05 -12.38 -8.58
N SER A 156 -9.90 -13.15 -7.89
CA SER A 156 -10.81 -14.12 -8.53
C SER A 156 -11.91 -13.47 -9.38
N GLU A 157 -12.24 -12.21 -9.09
CA GLU A 157 -13.17 -11.37 -9.87
C GLU A 157 -12.49 -10.69 -11.07
N GLY A 158 -11.20 -10.99 -11.32
CA GLY A 158 -10.45 -10.48 -12.47
C GLY A 158 -9.79 -9.12 -12.23
N HIS A 159 -9.85 -8.58 -11.02
CA HIS A 159 -9.16 -7.32 -10.70
C HIS A 159 -7.66 -7.53 -10.47
N ARG A 160 -6.85 -6.58 -10.93
CA ARG A 160 -5.48 -6.42 -10.41
C ARG A 160 -5.57 -5.92 -8.98
N VAL A 161 -4.89 -6.59 -8.05
CA VAL A 161 -4.94 -6.23 -6.63
C VAL A 161 -3.53 -6.01 -6.07
N GLY A 162 -3.33 -4.87 -5.42
CA GLY A 162 -2.12 -4.53 -4.64
C GLY A 162 -2.43 -4.54 -3.16
N THR A 163 -1.46 -4.89 -2.32
CA THR A 163 -1.64 -4.90 -0.86
C THR A 163 -0.38 -4.53 -0.11
N ILE A 164 -0.54 -3.77 0.97
CA ILE A 164 0.50 -3.38 1.91
C ILE A 164 -0.08 -3.49 3.32
N ASP A 165 0.74 -3.93 4.25
CA ASP A 165 0.49 -3.86 5.70
C ASP A 165 1.30 -2.70 6.29
N PHE A 166 0.66 -1.89 7.14
CA PHE A 166 1.27 -0.73 7.79
C PHE A 166 1.33 -0.87 9.32
N PRO A 167 2.47 -0.57 9.97
CA PRO A 167 3.70 -0.03 9.40
C PRO A 167 4.40 -1.03 8.48
N SER A 168 4.93 -0.55 7.37
CA SER A 168 5.61 -1.39 6.40
C SER A 168 7.07 -1.56 6.77
N ASP A 169 7.44 -2.82 6.99
CA ASP A 169 8.76 -3.26 7.43
C ASP A 169 9.85 -3.16 6.36
N ILE A 170 9.43 -3.24 5.10
CA ILE A 170 10.33 -3.21 3.94
C ILE A 170 10.70 -1.75 3.60
N HIS A 171 9.93 -0.80 4.13
CA HIS A 171 10.05 0.61 3.84
C HIS A 171 10.81 1.35 4.94
N ARG A 172 11.30 2.54 4.58
CA ARG A 172 12.05 3.38 5.51
C ARG A 172 11.21 3.59 6.77
N TYR A 173 11.89 3.65 7.92
CA TYR A 173 11.31 3.79 9.26
C TYR A 173 10.65 2.54 9.87
N GLY A 174 10.49 1.42 9.15
CA GLY A 174 9.91 0.18 9.71
C GLY A 174 10.65 -0.30 10.97
N ASP A 175 11.97 -0.44 10.90
CA ASP A 175 12.79 -0.89 12.03
C ASP A 175 12.75 0.08 13.22
N LEU A 176 12.76 1.40 12.95
CA LEU A 176 12.66 2.41 14.00
C LEU A 176 11.29 2.35 14.71
N ILE A 177 10.22 2.17 13.94
CA ILE A 177 8.87 1.99 14.50
C ILE A 177 8.85 0.73 15.36
N ARG A 178 9.41 -0.40 14.90
CA ARG A 178 9.49 -1.62 15.71
C ARG A 178 10.30 -1.43 16.99
N GLU A 179 11.42 -0.72 16.94
CA GLU A 179 12.23 -0.44 18.12
C GLU A 179 11.41 0.32 19.16
N ILE A 180 10.64 1.33 18.74
CA ILE A 180 9.75 2.07 19.64
C ILE A 180 8.64 1.16 20.17
N LEU A 181 8.00 0.37 19.30
CA LEU A 181 6.93 -0.56 19.65
C LEU A 181 7.37 -1.70 20.57
N SER A 182 8.68 -1.98 20.66
CA SER A 182 9.23 -2.97 21.58
C SER A 182 9.17 -2.56 23.06
N GLY A 183 8.77 -1.32 23.36
CA GLY A 183 8.68 -0.79 24.73
C GLY A 183 10.02 -0.40 25.35
N LYS A 184 11.14 -0.66 24.65
CA LYS A 184 12.50 -0.27 25.10
C LYS A 184 12.71 1.24 25.26
N LYS A 185 11.81 2.05 24.71
CA LYS A 185 11.87 3.54 24.72
C LYS A 185 10.78 4.19 25.57
N GLY A 186 10.01 3.41 26.34
CA GLY A 186 8.86 3.89 27.12
C GLY A 186 7.55 3.18 26.77
N GLY A 187 6.52 3.41 27.58
CA GLY A 187 5.19 2.85 27.38
C GLY A 187 4.32 3.65 26.41
N ILE A 188 3.14 3.11 26.10
CA ILE A 188 2.23 3.66 25.08
C ILE A 188 1.75 5.11 25.34
N ARG A 189 1.79 5.55 26.61
CA ARG A 189 1.42 6.89 27.07
C ARG A 189 2.60 7.84 27.24
N ASP A 190 3.83 7.33 27.21
CA ASP A 190 5.04 8.14 27.40
C ASP A 190 5.49 8.81 26.09
N LEU A 191 4.85 8.46 24.98
CA LEU A 191 5.15 8.97 23.65
C LEU A 191 4.11 10.01 23.24
N ASP A 192 4.58 11.18 22.81
CA ASP A 192 3.72 12.22 22.24
C ASP A 192 2.96 11.68 21.01
N PRO A 193 1.62 11.70 21.01
CA PRO A 193 0.81 11.15 19.92
C PRO A 193 1.08 11.81 18.57
N LYS A 194 1.43 13.11 18.55
CA LYS A 194 1.71 13.88 17.33
C LYS A 194 3.07 13.50 16.74
N LEU A 195 4.08 13.30 17.58
CA LEU A 195 5.40 12.85 17.12
C LEU A 195 5.32 11.43 16.57
N PHE A 196 4.60 10.55 17.27
CA PHE A 196 4.49 9.17 16.84
C PHE A 196 3.61 9.00 15.59
N SER A 197 2.54 9.77 15.46
CA SER A 197 1.73 9.79 14.23
C SER A 197 2.54 10.23 13.01
N LEU A 198 3.47 11.18 13.17
CA LEU A 198 4.34 11.64 12.08
C LEU A 198 5.28 10.53 11.61
N LEU A 199 5.82 9.72 12.52
CA LEU A 199 6.68 8.59 12.15
C LEU A 199 5.93 7.56 11.29
N TYR A 200 4.69 7.22 11.67
CA TYR A 200 3.83 6.38 10.82
C TYR A 200 3.51 7.02 9.48
N SER A 201 3.26 8.34 9.47
CA SER A 201 2.98 9.10 8.25
C SER A 201 4.17 9.06 7.29
N LEU A 202 5.40 9.17 7.80
CA LEU A 202 6.63 9.07 7.02
C LEU A 202 6.86 7.67 6.46
N ASN A 203 6.55 6.62 7.23
CA ASN A 203 6.60 5.24 6.73
C ASN A 203 5.62 5.00 5.58
N ARG A 204 4.39 5.54 5.67
CA ARG A 204 3.42 5.51 4.57
C ARG A 204 3.84 6.36 3.38
N PHE A 205 4.44 7.53 3.62
CA PHE A 205 4.97 8.38 2.57
C PHE A 205 6.07 7.70 1.75
N ASP A 206 6.91 6.84 2.37
CA ASP A 206 7.91 6.07 1.63
C ASP A 206 7.30 5.05 0.64
N CYS A 207 6.02 4.71 0.81
CA CYS A 207 5.23 3.85 -0.09
C CYS A 207 4.47 4.64 -1.17
N LEU A 208 4.55 5.98 -1.19
CA LEU A 208 3.72 6.83 -2.04
C LEU A 208 3.86 6.51 -3.53
N ASN A 209 5.10 6.28 -4.01
CA ASN A 209 5.34 6.03 -5.43
C ASN A 209 4.73 4.69 -5.89
N GLU A 210 4.78 3.68 -5.03
CA GLU A 210 4.13 2.38 -5.25
C GLU A 210 2.61 2.52 -5.30
N LEU A 211 2.03 3.19 -4.30
CA LEU A 211 0.60 3.46 -4.27
C LEU A 211 0.15 4.24 -5.51
N ARG A 212 0.86 5.31 -5.89
CA ARG A 212 0.58 6.07 -7.11
C ARG A 212 0.70 5.23 -8.37
N TYR A 213 1.67 4.33 -8.43
CA TYR A 213 1.82 3.42 -9.56
C TYR A 213 0.60 2.50 -9.70
N TRP A 214 0.17 1.89 -8.60
CA TRP A 214 -1.05 1.08 -8.57
C TRP A 214 -2.30 1.87 -8.93
N MET A 215 -2.46 3.08 -8.37
CA MET A 215 -3.61 3.94 -8.67
C MET A 215 -3.67 4.30 -10.17
N LYS A 216 -2.53 4.56 -10.81
CA LYS A 216 -2.44 4.84 -12.26
C LYS A 216 -2.77 3.62 -13.12
N ARG A 217 -2.57 2.40 -12.60
CA ARG A 217 -2.78 1.13 -13.32
C ARG A 217 -4.20 0.57 -13.19
N GLY A 218 -5.11 1.27 -12.49
CA GLY A 218 -6.45 0.75 -12.18
C GLY A 218 -6.43 -0.38 -11.14
N THR A 219 -5.32 -0.58 -10.42
CA THR A 219 -5.20 -1.60 -9.38
C THR A 219 -6.15 -1.30 -8.23
N LYS A 220 -6.87 -2.31 -7.74
CA LYS A 220 -7.58 -2.25 -6.46
C LYS A 220 -6.55 -2.42 -5.34
N VAL A 221 -6.42 -1.43 -4.47
CA VAL A 221 -5.44 -1.41 -3.40
C VAL A 221 -6.14 -1.80 -2.11
N VAL A 222 -5.74 -2.92 -1.50
CA VAL A 222 -6.32 -3.43 -0.25
C VAL A 222 -5.26 -3.39 0.85
N LEU A 223 -5.48 -2.57 1.88
CA LEU A 223 -4.48 -2.27 2.91
C LEU A 223 -4.89 -2.86 4.26
N ASP A 224 -3.95 -3.50 4.95
CA ASP A 224 -4.06 -3.74 6.40
C ASP A 224 -3.49 -2.50 7.10
N ARG A 225 -4.40 -1.72 7.71
CA ARG A 225 -4.16 -0.37 8.23
C ARG A 225 -3.76 0.64 7.14
N TYR A 226 -4.00 1.93 7.42
CA TYR A 226 -3.48 3.02 6.59
C TYR A 226 -3.29 4.30 7.40
N TYR A 227 -3.38 5.50 6.80
CA TYR A 227 -3.35 6.76 7.55
C TYR A 227 -4.48 6.81 8.61
N THR A 228 -5.58 6.13 8.35
CA THR A 228 -6.73 5.96 9.25
C THR A 228 -6.38 5.26 10.56
N ALA A 229 -5.29 4.49 10.62
CA ALA A 229 -4.83 3.86 11.85
C ALA A 229 -4.38 4.89 12.89
N ASN A 230 -3.86 6.05 12.45
CA ASN A 230 -3.53 7.15 13.37
C ASN A 230 -4.80 7.69 14.08
N TYR A 231 -5.97 7.59 13.46
CA TYR A 231 -7.21 8.11 14.04
C TYR A 231 -7.57 7.26 15.25
N GLY A 232 -7.62 5.95 15.09
CA GLY A 232 -7.90 5.04 16.20
C GLY A 232 -6.81 5.05 17.27
N HIS A 233 -5.54 4.97 16.89
CA HIS A 233 -4.45 4.70 17.86
C HIS A 233 -3.84 5.94 18.51
N GLN A 234 -3.74 7.06 17.79
CA GLN A 234 -3.12 8.28 18.31
C GLN A 234 -4.18 9.29 18.75
N ALA A 235 -5.25 9.48 17.98
CA ALA A 235 -6.29 10.43 18.35
C ALA A 235 -7.16 9.95 19.55
N SER A 236 -7.17 8.65 19.85
CA SER A 236 -7.77 8.11 21.09
C SER A 236 -7.06 8.56 22.36
N LYS A 237 -5.78 8.96 22.28
CA LYS A 237 -4.98 9.44 23.41
C LYS A 237 -5.29 10.89 23.80
N LEU A 238 -6.08 11.59 22.98
CA LEU A 238 -6.46 12.99 23.16
C LEU A 238 -7.90 13.11 23.69
N SER A 239 -8.21 14.29 24.24
CA SER A 239 -9.59 14.66 24.60
C SER A 239 -10.49 14.69 23.36
N GLU A 240 -11.81 14.70 23.55
CA GLU A 240 -12.76 14.67 22.43
C GLU A 240 -12.61 15.88 21.50
N ASP A 241 -12.46 17.08 22.07
CA ASP A 241 -12.27 18.32 21.29
C ASP A 241 -10.95 18.29 20.51
N GLU A 242 -9.84 17.92 21.16
CA GLU A 242 -8.53 17.84 20.50
C GLU A 242 -8.45 16.73 19.45
N ARG A 243 -9.19 15.63 19.66
CA ARG A 243 -9.21 14.47 18.75
C ARG A 243 -9.72 14.85 17.37
N VAL A 244 -10.80 15.62 17.28
CA VAL A 244 -11.40 16.01 16.00
C VAL A 244 -10.43 16.88 15.20
N ASP A 245 -9.83 17.87 15.84
CA ASP A 245 -8.86 18.74 15.19
C ASP A 245 -7.57 18.00 14.83
N PHE A 246 -7.16 17.03 15.64
CA PHE A 246 -6.02 16.20 15.33
C PHE A 246 -6.27 15.27 14.13
N ILE A 247 -7.46 14.65 14.01
CA ILE A 247 -7.83 13.86 12.83
C ILE A 247 -7.80 14.72 11.57
N ARG A 248 -8.37 15.94 11.60
CA ARG A 248 -8.32 16.88 10.48
C ARG A 248 -6.88 17.26 10.12
N HIS A 249 -6.02 17.45 11.11
CA HIS A 249 -4.60 17.71 10.90
C HIS A 249 -3.90 16.52 10.21
N LEU A 250 -4.20 15.28 10.63
CA LEU A 250 -3.67 14.08 10.00
C LEU A 250 -4.13 13.95 8.54
N GLU A 251 -5.40 14.23 8.23
CA GLU A 251 -5.89 14.29 6.85
C GLU A 251 -5.15 15.34 6.01
N LEU A 252 -4.96 16.55 6.55
CA LEU A 252 -4.23 17.61 5.88
C LEU A 252 -2.78 17.20 5.57
N VAL A 253 -2.10 16.57 6.53
CA VAL A 253 -0.70 16.14 6.36
C VAL A 253 -0.60 14.95 5.40
N GLU A 254 -1.32 13.86 5.69
CA GLU A 254 -1.15 12.58 4.99
C GLU A 254 -1.80 12.59 3.59
N VAL A 255 -2.99 13.18 3.44
CA VAL A 255 -3.69 13.25 2.14
C VAL A 255 -3.41 14.57 1.43
N GLY A 256 -3.37 15.69 2.16
CA GLY A 256 -3.13 17.01 1.55
C GLY A 256 -1.67 17.22 1.13
N TRP A 257 -0.75 17.20 2.09
CA TRP A 257 0.66 17.54 1.85
C TRP A 257 1.45 16.39 1.25
N PHE A 258 1.34 15.20 1.84
CA PHE A 258 2.02 13.99 1.36
C PHE A 258 1.35 13.43 0.11
N GLN A 259 0.10 13.80 -0.17
CA GLN A 259 -0.65 13.36 -1.35
C GLN A 259 -0.77 11.83 -1.44
N LEU A 260 -0.88 11.16 -0.28
CA LEU A 260 -1.29 9.77 -0.23
C LEU A 260 -2.67 9.63 -0.90
N PRO A 261 -2.91 8.58 -1.70
CA PRO A 261 -4.23 8.33 -2.25
C PRO A 261 -5.29 8.24 -1.13
N PRO A 262 -6.39 8.99 -1.20
CA PRO A 262 -7.45 8.90 -0.20
C PRO A 262 -8.09 7.50 -0.23
N SER A 263 -8.60 7.05 0.91
CA SER A 263 -9.37 5.81 0.99
C SER A 263 -10.76 5.96 0.37
N ASP A 264 -11.15 5.03 -0.49
CA ASP A 264 -12.51 4.92 -1.02
C ASP A 264 -13.43 4.18 -0.04
N ALA A 265 -12.88 3.24 0.72
CA ALA A 265 -13.59 2.52 1.75
C ALA A 265 -12.67 2.20 2.93
N VAL A 266 -13.11 2.53 4.14
CA VAL A 266 -12.44 2.17 5.40
C VAL A 266 -13.36 1.22 6.16
N ILE A 267 -13.00 -0.05 6.20
CA ILE A 267 -13.73 -1.10 6.90
C ILE A 267 -13.19 -1.19 8.31
N TYR A 268 -13.97 -0.76 9.29
CA TYR A 268 -13.66 -0.96 10.69
C TYR A 268 -14.21 -2.29 11.17
N LEU A 269 -13.31 -3.23 11.46
CA LEU A 269 -13.63 -4.50 12.10
C LEU A 269 -13.75 -4.29 13.61
N ASP A 270 -14.97 -4.39 14.12
CA ASP A 270 -15.29 -4.16 15.52
C ASP A 270 -15.40 -5.49 16.29
N LEU A 271 -14.44 -5.72 17.18
CA LEU A 271 -14.48 -6.80 18.15
C LEU A 271 -14.21 -6.21 19.54
N PRO A 272 -15.13 -6.38 20.51
CA PRO A 272 -14.93 -5.88 21.86
C PRO A 272 -13.59 -6.38 22.46
N PRO A 273 -12.81 -5.51 23.13
CA PRO A 273 -11.52 -5.89 23.71
C PRO A 273 -11.53 -7.16 24.58
N PRO A 274 -12.55 -7.44 25.42
CA PRO A 274 -12.61 -8.69 26.17
C PRO A 274 -12.69 -9.95 25.29
N VAL A 275 -13.45 -9.89 24.19
CA VAL A 275 -13.59 -10.99 23.23
C VAL A 275 -12.29 -11.16 22.44
N ALA A 276 -11.67 -10.05 22.01
CA ALA A 276 -10.39 -10.06 21.32
C ALA A 276 -9.28 -10.71 22.17
N LEU A 277 -9.19 -10.35 23.46
CA LEU A 277 -8.21 -10.92 24.40
C LEU A 277 -8.37 -12.44 24.54
N THR A 278 -9.60 -12.93 24.67
CA THR A 278 -9.88 -14.38 24.74
C THR A 278 -9.43 -15.09 23.47
N ALA A 279 -9.69 -14.50 22.31
CA ALA A 279 -9.25 -15.08 21.04
C ALA A 279 -7.72 -15.07 20.85
N MET A 280 -7.03 -14.04 21.38
CA MET A 280 -5.56 -13.96 21.32
C MET A 280 -4.88 -15.00 22.22
N LYS A 281 -5.46 -15.32 23.38
CA LYS A 281 -4.91 -16.33 24.32
C LYS A 281 -4.88 -17.76 23.76
N GLY A 282 -5.71 -18.07 22.76
CA GLY A 282 -5.73 -19.39 22.11
C GLY A 282 -4.68 -19.57 21.00
N ASP A 283 -3.92 -18.52 20.68
CA ASP A 283 -3.07 -18.45 19.48
C ASP A 283 -1.58 -18.57 19.85
N ASN A 284 -1.12 -19.80 20.13
CA ASN A 284 0.23 -20.11 20.63
C ASN A 284 1.39 -19.84 19.64
N LYS A 285 1.13 -19.23 18.49
CA LYS A 285 2.11 -18.97 17.42
C LYS A 285 2.60 -17.51 17.35
N ARG A 286 2.17 -16.65 18.28
CA ARG A 286 2.51 -15.22 18.24
C ARG A 286 3.89 -14.93 18.82
N GLU A 287 4.58 -14.00 18.17
CA GLU A 287 5.81 -13.39 18.69
C GLU A 287 5.51 -12.55 19.96
N ALA A 288 6.56 -11.97 20.56
CA ALA A 288 6.41 -11.10 21.72
C ALA A 288 5.44 -9.94 21.42
N LEU A 289 4.44 -9.76 22.30
CA LEU A 289 3.40 -8.73 22.16
C LEU A 289 4.00 -7.32 22.20
N ASP A 290 3.49 -6.40 21.37
CA ASP A 290 3.95 -5.01 21.34
C ASP A 290 3.27 -4.10 22.41
N ILE A 291 3.68 -2.83 22.50
CA ILE A 291 3.11 -1.87 23.47
C ILE A 291 1.61 -1.58 23.28
N HIS A 292 1.04 -1.77 22.09
CA HIS A 292 -0.39 -1.63 21.85
C HIS A 292 -1.14 -2.90 22.30
N GLU A 293 -0.57 -4.06 22.01
CA GLU A 293 -1.13 -5.36 22.38
C GLU A 293 -1.11 -5.59 23.89
N THR A 294 -0.09 -5.08 24.58
CA THR A 294 0.06 -5.11 26.04
C THR A 294 -0.62 -3.93 26.75
N ALA A 295 -1.18 -2.97 26.00
CA ALA A 295 -1.88 -1.85 26.58
C ALA A 295 -3.12 -2.30 27.38
N ASN A 296 -3.47 -1.48 28.37
CA ASN A 296 -4.62 -1.74 29.23
C ASN A 296 -5.95 -1.72 28.45
N VAL A 297 -6.97 -2.36 29.04
CA VAL A 297 -8.30 -2.47 28.42
C VAL A 297 -8.92 -1.11 28.14
N SER A 298 -8.70 -0.11 29.01
CA SER A 298 -9.23 1.24 28.81
C SER A 298 -8.70 1.90 27.54
N TYR A 299 -7.40 1.81 27.25
CA TYR A 299 -6.84 2.27 25.98
C TYR A 299 -7.50 1.58 24.78
N LYS A 300 -7.70 0.26 24.84
CA LYS A 300 -8.33 -0.51 23.75
C LYS A 300 -9.79 -0.09 23.54
N GLU A 301 -10.51 0.22 24.61
CA GLU A 301 -11.86 0.80 24.53
C GLU A 301 -11.87 2.22 23.96
N ASP A 302 -10.87 3.05 24.28
CA ASP A 302 -10.74 4.41 23.72
C ASP A 302 -10.46 4.37 22.21
N VAL A 303 -9.60 3.44 21.76
CA VAL A 303 -9.36 3.16 20.33
C VAL A 303 -10.66 2.73 19.64
N ARG A 304 -11.39 1.77 20.22
CA ARG A 304 -12.68 1.31 19.70
C ARG A 304 -13.70 2.44 19.61
N ARG A 305 -13.85 3.25 20.66
CA ARG A 305 -14.74 4.41 20.68
C ARG A 305 -14.39 5.41 19.59
N THR A 306 -13.10 5.63 19.35
CA THR A 306 -12.61 6.54 18.32
C THR A 306 -12.94 6.04 16.91
N TYR A 307 -12.74 4.75 16.62
CA TYR A 307 -13.15 4.17 15.34
C TYR A 307 -14.67 4.18 15.15
N MET A 308 -15.44 3.90 16.20
CA MET A 308 -16.91 4.01 16.15
C MET A 308 -17.35 5.45 15.88
N TRP A 309 -16.67 6.44 16.45
CA TRP A 309 -16.89 7.84 16.13
C TRP A 309 -16.59 8.13 14.66
N CYS A 310 -15.48 7.62 14.10
CA CYS A 310 -15.16 7.77 12.68
C CYS A 310 -16.27 7.17 11.79
N CYS A 311 -16.75 5.96 12.11
CA CYS A 311 -17.84 5.30 11.38
C CYS A 311 -19.15 6.09 11.36
N ARG A 312 -19.42 6.91 12.39
CA ARG A 312 -20.65 7.70 12.49
C ARG A 312 -20.54 9.08 11.84
N ASN A 313 -19.33 9.65 11.82
CA ASN A 313 -19.14 11.07 11.50
C ASN A 313 -18.34 11.32 10.22
N MET A 314 -17.68 10.30 9.67
CA MET A 314 -16.81 10.45 8.49
C MET A 314 -17.35 9.64 7.30
N PRO A 315 -17.35 10.21 6.08
CA PRO A 315 -17.77 9.48 4.89
C PRO A 315 -16.80 8.36 4.54
N GLY A 316 -17.29 7.32 3.87
CA GLY A 316 -16.47 6.19 3.42
C GLY A 316 -16.07 5.20 4.51
N TRP A 317 -16.53 5.38 5.76
CA TRP A 317 -16.31 4.41 6.84
C TRP A 317 -17.47 3.41 6.93
N PHE A 318 -17.11 2.14 7.08
CA PHE A 318 -18.05 1.01 7.14
C PHE A 318 -17.77 0.19 8.40
N HIS A 319 -18.71 0.20 9.34
CA HIS A 319 -18.66 -0.63 10.53
C HIS A 319 -19.07 -2.08 10.21
N VAL A 320 -18.26 -3.02 10.70
CA VAL A 320 -18.50 -4.46 10.63
C VAL A 320 -18.33 -5.05 12.03
N GLY A 321 -19.44 -5.45 12.66
CA GLY A 321 -19.42 -6.21 13.90
C GLY A 321 -18.84 -7.61 13.66
N CYS A 322 -17.85 -8.00 14.47
CA CYS A 322 -17.15 -9.29 14.36
C CYS A 322 -17.58 -10.31 15.42
N CYS A 323 -18.64 -10.04 16.19
CA CYS A 323 -19.23 -10.97 17.13
C CYS A 323 -20.74 -10.76 17.23
N THR A 324 -21.45 -11.79 17.71
CA THR A 324 -22.86 -11.69 18.11
C THR A 324 -23.03 -10.81 19.34
N ASP A 325 -24.29 -10.47 19.65
CA ASP A 325 -24.63 -9.68 20.85
C ASP A 325 -24.23 -10.41 22.15
N GLU A 326 -24.17 -11.74 22.13
CA GLU A 326 -23.68 -12.59 23.23
C GLU A 326 -22.14 -12.66 23.30
N GLY A 327 -21.43 -11.96 22.42
CA GLY A 327 -19.96 -11.91 22.38
C GLY A 327 -19.32 -13.11 21.70
N VAL A 328 -20.08 -13.93 20.96
CA VAL A 328 -19.53 -15.05 20.19
C VAL A 328 -18.93 -14.52 18.90
N ARG A 329 -17.62 -14.70 18.71
CA ARG A 329 -16.91 -14.22 17.52
C ARG A 329 -17.43 -14.92 16.26
N HIS A 330 -17.72 -14.15 15.22
CA HIS A 330 -18.06 -14.68 13.89
C HIS A 330 -16.88 -15.45 13.27
N SER A 331 -17.20 -16.38 12.38
CA SER A 331 -16.19 -17.02 11.54
C SER A 331 -15.47 -16.00 10.64
N ARG A 332 -14.32 -16.41 10.09
CA ARG A 332 -13.52 -15.57 9.20
C ARG A 332 -14.30 -15.28 7.91
N GLU A 333 -15.03 -16.28 7.43
CA GLU A 333 -15.85 -16.26 6.22
C GLU A 333 -17.07 -15.35 6.41
N GLU A 334 -17.82 -15.49 7.51
CA GLU A 334 -18.96 -14.60 7.80
C GLU A 334 -18.51 -13.15 7.91
N THR A 335 -17.41 -12.88 8.63
CA THR A 335 -16.85 -11.53 8.75
C THR A 335 -16.47 -10.97 7.36
N HIS A 336 -15.94 -11.82 6.48
CA HIS A 336 -15.55 -11.43 5.13
C HIS A 336 -16.75 -11.08 4.26
N GLU A 337 -17.81 -11.90 4.28
CA GLU A 337 -19.03 -11.65 3.52
C GLU A 337 -19.73 -10.36 3.99
N LEU A 338 -19.75 -10.11 5.31
CA LEU A 338 -20.24 -8.84 5.87
C LEU A 338 -19.43 -7.66 5.35
N ALA A 339 -18.09 -7.74 5.43
CA ALA A 339 -17.19 -6.68 4.99
C ALA A 339 -17.33 -6.40 3.48
N TYR A 340 -17.28 -7.45 2.64
CA TYR A 340 -17.43 -7.34 1.19
C TYR A 340 -18.80 -6.77 0.81
N GLY A 341 -19.88 -7.25 1.46
CA GLY A 341 -21.24 -6.76 1.24
C GLY A 341 -21.39 -5.25 1.46
N LYS A 342 -20.69 -4.68 2.48
CA LYS A 342 -20.71 -3.23 2.75
C LYS A 342 -20.07 -2.41 1.64
N ILE A 343 -18.99 -2.91 1.01
CA ILE A 343 -18.16 -2.12 0.10
C ILE A 343 -18.30 -2.50 -1.39
N LYS A 344 -19.10 -3.51 -1.74
CA LYS A 344 -19.30 -3.95 -3.13
C LYS A 344 -19.67 -2.82 -4.10
N HIS A 345 -20.45 -1.85 -3.62
CA HIS A 345 -20.83 -0.68 -4.41
C HIS A 345 -19.66 0.30 -4.63
N CYS A 346 -18.69 0.37 -3.71
CA CYS A 346 -17.46 1.15 -3.88
C CYS A 346 -16.55 0.49 -4.92
N ILE A 347 -16.47 -0.84 -4.92
CA ILE A 347 -15.66 -1.60 -5.88
C ILE A 347 -16.19 -1.48 -7.32
N SER A 348 -17.52 -1.48 -7.48
CA SER A 348 -18.20 -1.45 -8.80
C SER A 348 -18.43 -0.05 -9.37
N LYS A 349 -18.50 0.99 -8.53
CA LYS A 349 -18.54 2.41 -8.98
C LYS A 349 -17.14 2.95 -9.33
N ALA A 350 -16.10 2.20 -8.96
CA ALA A 350 -14.70 2.44 -9.27
C ALA A 350 -14.30 1.80 -10.61
#